data_AF-J0D2K5-F1
#
_entry.id   AF-J0D2K5-F1
#
_cell.length_a   1.000
_cell.length_b   1.000
_cell.length_c   1.000
_cell.angle_alpha   90.00
_cell.angle_beta   90.00
_cell.angle_gamma   90.00
#
_symmetry.space_group_name_H-M   'P 1'
#
loop_
_entity.id
_entity.type
_entity.pdbx_description
1 polymer ?
#
loop_
_entity_poly.entity_id
_entity_poly.type
_entity_poly.pdbx_seq_one_letter_code
_entity_poly.pdbx_strand_id
1 'polypeptide(L)'
;FEPPQKKADDAMSEAEKQLIALSDDLEFEDVITEEKVPDQKEDDDDLEGWVDELDELGDDEREALSQAILPVRLALVKLRKLAFKLVNSSTKLLPLWKDIVKELKRSERIMPRDVKNRWNSTFDMLDFALDYRPAIDKITGNRS
;
A
#
# COMPACT_ATOMS: atom_id res chain seq x y z
N PHE A 1 29.32 -7.04 20.22
CA PHE A 1 28.24 -6.26 20.85
C PHE A 1 27.04 -6.47 19.95
N GLU A 2 26.15 -7.39 20.32
CA GLU A 2 24.87 -7.59 19.62
C GLU A 2 23.97 -6.40 19.94
N PRO A 3 23.26 -5.82 18.96
CA PRO A 3 22.37 -4.71 19.21
C PRO A 3 21.13 -5.22 19.96
N PRO A 4 20.64 -4.49 20.98
CA PRO A 4 19.49 -4.93 21.74
C PRO A 4 18.22 -4.74 20.91
N GLN A 5 17.76 -5.82 20.28
CA GLN A 5 16.35 -5.95 19.92
C GLN A 5 15.55 -6.18 21.20
N LYS A 6 14.80 -5.15 21.63
CA LYS A 6 13.56 -5.22 22.42
C LYS A 6 13.36 -3.89 23.14
N LYS A 7 12.55 -3.00 22.55
CA LYS A 7 11.57 -2.09 23.20
C LYS A 7 10.76 -1.30 22.14
N ALA A 8 10.34 -1.93 21.04
CA ALA A 8 9.50 -1.27 20.02
C ALA A 8 8.06 -1.81 19.97
N ASP A 9 7.76 -2.91 20.67
CA ASP A 9 6.46 -3.58 20.56
C ASP A 9 5.33 -2.95 21.39
N ASP A 10 5.66 -2.05 22.33
CA ASP A 10 4.72 -1.52 23.34
C ASP A 10 4.09 -0.16 22.96
N ALA A 11 4.49 0.44 21.84
CA ALA A 11 4.04 1.79 21.41
C ALA A 11 3.22 1.79 20.11
N MET A 12 2.95 0.64 19.49
CA MET A 12 2.12 0.61 18.28
C MET A 12 0.63 0.54 18.63
N SER A 13 -0.13 1.48 18.09
CA SER A 13 -1.59 1.52 18.17
C SER A 13 -2.17 0.21 17.62
N GLU A 14 -3.33 -0.20 18.12
CA GLU A 14 -4.06 -1.37 17.59
C GLU A 14 -4.29 -1.26 16.07
N ALA A 15 -4.49 -0.04 15.58
CA ALA A 15 -4.64 0.24 14.15
C ALA A 15 -3.33 0.02 13.35
N GLU A 16 -2.16 0.30 13.94
CA GLU A 16 -0.86 0.05 13.32
C GLU A 16 -0.56 -1.45 13.28
N LYS A 17 -0.94 -2.17 14.34
CA LYS A 17 -0.89 -3.64 14.37
C LYS A 17 -1.80 -4.26 13.31
N GLN A 18 -3.00 -3.71 13.12
CA GLN A 18 -3.89 -4.11 12.03
C GLN A 18 -3.28 -3.80 10.65
N LEU A 19 -2.65 -2.64 10.46
CA LEU A 19 -1.97 -2.29 9.21
C LEU A 19 -0.88 -3.31 8.87
N ILE A 20 -0.04 -3.66 9.82
CA ILE A 20 1.04 -4.64 9.66
C ILE A 20 0.46 -6.01 9.29
N ALA A 21 -0.49 -6.52 10.07
CA ALA A 21 -1.16 -7.78 9.75
C ALA A 21 -1.86 -7.76 8.38
N LEU A 22 -2.37 -6.61 7.95
CA LEU A 22 -2.90 -6.44 6.60
C LEU A 22 -1.79 -6.32 5.54
N SER A 23 -0.60 -5.84 5.82
CA SER A 23 0.47 -5.73 4.83
C SER A 23 1.32 -7.00 4.68
N ASP A 24 1.34 -7.91 5.65
CA ASP A 24 2.20 -9.10 5.62
C ASP A 24 2.04 -9.94 4.33
N ASP A 25 0.81 -10.18 3.87
CA ASP A 25 0.58 -10.91 2.60
C ASP A 25 1.03 -10.15 1.34
N LEU A 26 1.28 -8.85 1.43
CA LEU A 26 1.69 -8.01 0.29
C LEU A 26 3.20 -8.08 0.02
N GLU A 27 4.00 -8.59 0.96
CA GLU A 27 5.46 -8.68 0.80
C GLU A 27 5.91 -9.78 -0.17
N PHE A 28 5.00 -10.63 -0.68
CA PHE A 28 5.45 -11.93 -1.22
C PHE A 28 5.90 -11.97 -2.69
N GLU A 29 5.70 -10.96 -3.53
CA GLU A 29 6.17 -11.05 -4.93
C GLU A 29 6.63 -9.69 -5.46
N ASP A 30 7.92 -9.43 -5.22
CA ASP A 30 8.88 -8.88 -6.18
C ASP A 30 10.28 -9.40 -5.79
N VAL A 31 10.52 -10.73 -5.95
CA VAL A 31 11.90 -11.25 -6.05
C VAL A 31 12.44 -10.68 -7.36
N ILE A 32 13.05 -9.50 -7.27
CA ILE A 32 13.96 -9.00 -8.28
C ILE A 32 15.06 -10.06 -8.35
N THR A 33 15.20 -10.73 -9.50
CA THR A 33 16.48 -11.35 -9.88
C THR A 33 17.53 -10.28 -9.62
N GLU A 34 18.43 -10.52 -8.67
CA GLU A 34 19.58 -9.66 -8.37
C GLU A 34 20.37 -9.41 -9.67
N GLU A 35 19.96 -8.41 -10.45
CA GLU A 35 20.81 -7.79 -11.43
C GLU A 35 21.82 -7.03 -10.59
N LYS A 36 22.99 -7.65 -10.41
CA LYS A 36 24.17 -7.02 -9.81
C LYS A 36 24.33 -5.63 -10.42
N VAL A 37 23.95 -4.62 -9.65
CA VAL A 37 24.30 -3.23 -9.96
C VAL A 37 25.82 -3.17 -9.89
N PRO A 38 26.53 -2.83 -10.98
CA PRO A 38 27.97 -2.70 -10.94
C PRO A 38 28.29 -1.53 -10.00
N ASP A 39 29.25 -1.77 -9.11
CA ASP A 39 29.85 -0.87 -8.12
C ASP A 39 29.97 0.57 -8.64
N GLN A 40 28.91 1.36 -8.46
CA GLN A 40 28.93 2.80 -8.66
C GLN A 40 29.51 3.36 -7.38
N LYS A 41 30.72 3.92 -7.48
CA LYS A 41 31.28 4.77 -6.44
C LYS A 41 30.24 5.85 -6.13
N GLU A 42 29.81 5.88 -4.88
CA GLU A 42 28.98 6.94 -4.32
C GLU A 42 29.76 8.25 -4.40
N ASP A 43 29.43 9.11 -5.35
CA ASP A 43 29.75 10.53 -5.27
C ASP A 43 28.75 11.15 -4.28
N ASP A 44 29.22 11.27 -3.03
CA ASP A 44 28.49 11.66 -1.80
C ASP A 44 28.29 13.19 -1.67
N ASP A 45 27.84 13.85 -2.75
CA ASP A 45 27.81 15.33 -2.82
C ASP A 45 26.39 15.95 -2.90
N ASP A 46 25.30 15.20 -2.71
CA ASP A 46 23.92 15.74 -2.81
C ASP A 46 22.96 15.28 -1.70
N LEU A 47 23.44 15.21 -0.46
CA LEU A 47 22.59 15.00 0.74
C LEU A 47 22.53 16.22 1.67
N GLU A 48 23.21 17.33 1.32
CA GLU A 48 23.34 18.50 2.18
C GLU A 48 22.06 19.36 2.14
N GLY A 49 21.06 19.00 2.98
CA GLY A 49 19.87 19.83 3.23
C GLY A 49 18.53 19.11 3.27
N TRP A 50 18.48 17.79 3.15
CA TRP A 50 17.25 17.03 3.36
C TRP A 50 16.98 16.90 4.86
N VAL A 51 16.09 17.75 5.37
CA VAL A 51 15.58 17.66 6.75
C VAL A 51 14.35 16.74 6.73
N ASP A 52 14.37 15.68 7.54
CA ASP A 52 13.15 14.93 7.83
C ASP A 52 12.29 15.77 8.79
N GLU A 53 11.29 16.46 8.25
CA GLU A 53 10.38 17.29 9.05
C GLU A 53 9.62 16.48 10.11
N LEU A 54 9.46 15.16 9.91
CA LEU A 54 8.90 14.30 10.95
C LEU A 54 9.86 14.20 12.13
N ASP A 55 11.16 14.26 11.90
CA ASP A 55 12.17 14.18 12.96
C ASP A 55 12.25 15.43 13.83
N GLU A 56 11.76 16.57 13.33
CA GLU A 56 11.64 17.81 14.10
C GLU A 56 10.38 17.86 14.97
N LEU A 57 9.41 16.98 14.71
CA LEU A 57 8.13 16.94 15.40
C LEU A 57 8.28 16.24 16.75
N GLY A 58 7.64 16.77 17.81
CA GLY A 58 7.65 16.14 19.13
C GLY A 58 6.89 14.80 19.14
N ASP A 59 7.19 13.92 20.09
CA ASP A 59 6.57 12.59 20.17
C ASP A 59 5.02 12.66 20.16
N ASP A 60 4.44 13.58 20.93
CA ASP A 60 2.99 13.79 21.01
C ASP A 60 2.39 14.25 19.67
N GLU A 61 3.11 15.12 18.95
CA GLU A 61 2.67 15.68 17.68
C GLU A 61 2.80 14.64 16.54
N ARG A 62 3.86 13.83 16.56
CA ARG A 62 4.02 12.68 15.64
C ARG A 62 2.91 11.66 15.83
N GLU A 63 2.57 11.34 17.08
CA GLU A 63 1.48 10.41 17.37
C GLU A 63 0.14 10.96 16.87
N ALA A 64 -0.16 12.24 17.13
CA ALA A 64 -1.36 12.90 16.64
C ALA A 64 -1.43 12.88 15.11
N LEU A 65 -0.32 13.15 14.42
CA LEU A 65 -0.23 13.07 12.96
C LEU A 65 -0.46 11.64 12.48
N SER A 66 0.20 10.64 13.10
CA SER A 66 0.02 9.23 12.77
C SER A 66 -1.47 8.88 12.84
N GLN A 67 -2.13 9.19 13.95
CA GLN A 67 -3.56 8.96 14.14
C GLN A 67 -4.44 9.63 13.08
N ALA A 68 -4.11 10.87 12.69
CA ALA A 68 -4.85 11.60 11.66
C ALA A 68 -4.72 10.94 10.27
N ILE A 69 -3.55 10.39 9.92
CA ILE A 69 -3.30 9.78 8.61
C ILE A 69 -3.60 8.27 8.55
N LEU A 70 -3.78 7.61 9.71
CA LEU A 70 -4.20 6.20 9.81
C LEU A 70 -5.33 5.80 8.85
N PRO A 71 -6.47 6.52 8.75
CA PRO A 71 -7.54 6.11 7.85
C PRO A 71 -7.11 6.07 6.38
N VAL A 72 -6.25 7.00 5.96
CA VAL A 72 -5.71 7.06 4.59
C VAL A 72 -4.74 5.89 4.36
N ARG A 73 -3.83 5.64 5.30
CA ARG A 73 -2.92 4.49 5.25
C ARG A 73 -3.68 3.17 5.15
N LEU A 74 -4.76 3.01 5.93
CA LEU A 74 -5.59 1.80 5.93
C LEU A 74 -6.34 1.61 4.61
N ALA A 75 -6.90 2.70 4.06
CA ALA A 75 -7.55 2.65 2.76
C ALA A 75 -6.56 2.22 1.66
N LEU A 76 -5.36 2.79 1.64
CA LEU A 76 -4.30 2.44 0.69
C LEU A 76 -3.92 0.96 0.75
N VAL A 77 -3.65 0.43 1.95
CA VAL A 77 -3.30 -1.00 2.11
C VAL A 77 -4.44 -1.91 1.64
N LYS A 78 -5.70 -1.58 1.97
CA LYS A 78 -6.87 -2.36 1.54
C LYS A 78 -7.03 -2.34 0.02
N LEU A 79 -6.84 -1.18 -0.63
CA LEU A 79 -6.90 -1.05 -2.09
C LEU A 79 -5.79 -1.86 -2.77
N ARG A 80 -4.55 -1.77 -2.27
CA ARG A 80 -3.42 -2.59 -2.77
C ARG A 80 -3.73 -4.09 -2.68
N LYS A 81 -4.26 -4.56 -1.53
CA LYS A 81 -4.70 -5.95 -1.36
C LYS A 81 -5.81 -6.33 -2.33
N LEU A 82 -6.79 -5.45 -2.55
CA LEU A 82 -7.88 -5.71 -3.48
C LEU A 82 -7.37 -5.83 -4.93
N ALA A 83 -6.54 -4.88 -5.37
CA ALA A 83 -5.92 -4.91 -6.70
C ALA A 83 -5.14 -6.20 -6.92
N PHE A 84 -4.29 -6.58 -5.96
CA PHE A 84 -3.53 -7.83 -6.00
C PHE A 84 -4.45 -9.06 -6.11
N LYS A 85 -5.49 -9.14 -5.27
CA LYS A 85 -6.45 -10.25 -5.28
C LYS A 85 -7.27 -10.31 -6.56
N LEU A 86 -7.65 -9.18 -7.14
CA LEU A 86 -8.39 -9.13 -8.41
C LEU A 86 -7.54 -9.66 -9.57
N VAL A 87 -6.26 -9.32 -9.60
CA VAL A 87 -5.32 -9.79 -10.63
C VAL A 87 -5.04 -11.30 -10.46
N ASN A 88 -4.81 -11.76 -9.23
CA ASN A 88 -4.39 -13.14 -8.96
C ASN A 88 -5.53 -14.14 -8.75
N SER A 89 -6.76 -13.69 -8.47
CA SER A 89 -7.93 -14.56 -8.32
C SER A 89 -8.77 -14.61 -9.60
N SER A 90 -8.18 -15.21 -10.64
CA SER A 90 -8.75 -15.31 -11.99
C SER A 90 -10.07 -16.07 -12.06
N THR A 91 -10.35 -16.97 -11.11
CA THR A 91 -11.51 -17.88 -11.15
C THR A 91 -12.69 -17.47 -10.28
N LYS A 92 -12.48 -16.64 -9.25
CA LYS A 92 -13.55 -16.27 -8.29
C LYS A 92 -13.81 -14.77 -8.26
N LEU A 93 -12.79 -13.97 -7.98
CA LEU A 93 -12.97 -12.53 -7.81
C LEU A 93 -13.02 -11.81 -9.15
N LEU A 94 -12.22 -12.22 -10.13
CA LEU A 94 -12.18 -11.55 -11.43
C LEU A 94 -13.51 -11.68 -12.21
N PRO A 95 -14.15 -12.85 -12.31
CA PRO A 95 -15.46 -12.96 -12.97
C PRO A 95 -16.52 -12.12 -12.24
N LEU A 96 -16.56 -12.22 -10.89
CA LEU A 96 -17.49 -11.45 -10.06
C LEU A 96 -17.31 -9.94 -10.25
N TRP A 97 -16.06 -9.47 -10.34
CA TRP A 97 -15.75 -8.07 -10.64
C TRP A 97 -16.30 -7.64 -11.99
N LYS A 98 -16.09 -8.44 -13.04
CA LYS A 98 -16.60 -8.13 -14.38
C LYS A 98 -18.13 -8.06 -14.40
N ASP A 99 -18.81 -8.96 -13.71
CA ASP A 99 -20.28 -8.95 -13.60
C ASP A 99 -20.78 -7.67 -12.92
N ILE A 100 -20.15 -7.26 -11.82
CA ILE A 100 -20.47 -6.01 -11.11
C ILE A 100 -20.24 -4.78 -12.00
N VAL A 101 -19.08 -4.72 -12.68
CA VAL A 101 -18.74 -3.59 -13.57
C VAL A 101 -19.71 -3.49 -14.74
N LYS A 102 -20.13 -4.63 -15.29
CA LYS A 102 -21.12 -4.72 -16.36
C LYS A 102 -22.51 -4.28 -15.91
N GLU A 103 -22.94 -4.70 -14.72
CA GLU A 103 -24.20 -4.27 -14.12
C GLU A 103 -24.23 -2.74 -13.91
N LEU A 104 -23.10 -2.17 -13.48
CA LEU A 104 -22.91 -0.72 -13.31
C LEU A 104 -22.70 0.03 -14.64
N LYS A 105 -22.78 -0.66 -15.79
CA LYS A 105 -22.60 -0.10 -17.14
C LYS A 105 -21.28 0.67 -17.32
N ARG A 106 -20.22 0.24 -16.64
CA ARG A 106 -18.88 0.81 -16.76
C ARG A 106 -18.03 0.00 -17.74
N SER A 107 -16.94 0.59 -18.24
CA SER A 107 -16.00 -0.14 -19.08
C SER A 107 -15.33 -1.25 -18.27
N GLU A 108 -15.25 -2.45 -18.86
CA GLU A 108 -14.63 -3.63 -18.27
C GLU A 108 -13.12 -3.45 -18.12
N ARG A 109 -12.71 -2.78 -17.03
CA ARG A 109 -11.32 -2.57 -16.64
C ARG A 109 -11.06 -3.20 -15.27
N ILE A 110 -9.83 -3.64 -15.04
CA ILE A 110 -9.37 -4.17 -13.76
C ILE A 110 -8.55 -3.08 -13.07
N MET A 111 -8.65 -3.00 -11.74
CA MET A 111 -7.85 -2.07 -10.95
C MET A 111 -6.36 -2.34 -11.17
N PRO A 112 -5.56 -1.33 -11.57
CA PRO A 112 -4.12 -1.49 -11.71
C PRO A 112 -3.48 -1.75 -10.34
N ARG A 113 -2.46 -2.61 -10.31
CA ARG A 113 -1.66 -2.87 -9.11
C ARG A 113 -0.65 -1.73 -8.93
N ASP A 114 -0.40 -1.37 -7.68
CA ASP A 114 0.73 -0.51 -7.29
C ASP A 114 2.06 -1.26 -7.48
N VAL A 115 3.01 -0.66 -8.21
CA VAL A 115 4.28 -1.28 -8.63
C VAL A 115 5.44 -0.35 -8.32
N LYS A 116 6.40 -0.83 -7.53
CA LYS A 116 7.55 -0.04 -7.06
C LYS A 116 8.37 0.60 -8.19
N ASN A 117 8.48 -0.08 -9.33
CA ASN A 117 9.26 0.37 -10.49
C ASN A 117 8.51 1.37 -11.39
N ARG A 118 7.31 1.82 -11.00
CA ARG A 118 6.50 2.77 -11.77
C ARG A 118 6.07 3.95 -10.90
N TRP A 119 6.62 5.13 -11.20
CA TRP A 119 6.51 6.34 -10.37
C TRP A 119 5.08 6.83 -10.11
N ASN A 120 4.12 6.51 -10.98
CA ASN A 120 2.71 6.94 -10.85
C ASN A 120 1.74 5.80 -10.51
N SER A 121 2.21 4.59 -10.23
CA SER A 121 1.31 3.43 -10.09
C SER A 121 0.36 3.53 -8.89
N THR A 122 0.79 4.11 -7.77
CA THR A 122 -0.10 4.39 -6.63
C THR A 122 -1.19 5.40 -7.01
N PHE A 123 -0.83 6.44 -7.76
CA PHE A 123 -1.77 7.45 -8.23
C PHE A 123 -2.79 6.86 -9.20
N ASP A 124 -2.33 6.11 -10.20
CA ASP A 124 -3.20 5.45 -11.19
C ASP A 124 -4.19 4.47 -10.52
N MET A 125 -3.73 3.75 -9.48
CA MET A 125 -4.60 2.87 -8.68
C MET A 125 -5.66 3.66 -7.91
N LEU A 126 -5.30 4.81 -7.32
CA LEU A 126 -6.24 5.66 -6.59
C LEU A 126 -7.27 6.33 -7.50
N ASP A 127 -6.82 6.87 -8.64
CA ASP A 127 -7.69 7.48 -9.65
C ASP A 127 -8.74 6.46 -10.13
N PHE A 128 -8.28 5.24 -10.46
CA PHE A 128 -9.16 4.14 -10.78
C PHE A 128 -10.11 3.78 -9.62
N ALA A 129 -9.61 3.74 -8.38
CA ALA A 129 -10.42 3.38 -7.23
C ALA A 129 -11.55 4.38 -6.97
N LEU A 130 -11.32 5.67 -7.22
CA LEU A 130 -12.34 6.70 -7.13
C LEU A 130 -13.40 6.54 -8.23
N ASP A 131 -12.97 6.30 -9.47
CA ASP A 131 -13.86 6.07 -10.61
C ASP A 131 -14.76 4.84 -10.44
N TYR A 132 -14.21 3.75 -9.88
CA TYR A 132 -14.87 2.46 -9.70
C TYR A 132 -15.35 2.23 -8.26
N ARG A 133 -15.44 3.28 -7.43
CA ARG A 133 -15.87 3.18 -6.04
C ARG A 133 -17.15 2.37 -5.82
N PRO A 134 -18.24 2.54 -6.60
CA PRO A 134 -19.44 1.73 -6.42
C PRO A 134 -19.22 0.23 -6.67
N ALA A 135 -18.32 -0.12 -7.58
CA ALA A 135 -17.96 -1.52 -7.84
C ALA A 135 -17.13 -2.11 -6.69
N ILE A 136 -16.21 -1.31 -6.13
CA ILE A 136 -15.39 -1.67 -4.98
C ILE A 136 -16.27 -1.87 -3.74
N ASP A 137 -17.19 -0.95 -3.48
CA ASP A 137 -18.13 -1.05 -2.35
C ASP A 137 -19.02 -2.30 -2.50
N LYS A 138 -19.45 -2.63 -3.72
CA LYS A 138 -20.27 -3.83 -3.97
C LYS A 138 -19.50 -5.14 -3.82
N ILE A 139 -18.28 -5.23 -4.34
CA ILE A 139 -17.47 -6.46 -4.24
C ILE A 139 -16.95 -6.70 -2.81
N THR A 140 -16.68 -5.62 -2.07
CA THR A 140 -16.21 -5.71 -0.67
C THR A 140 -17.35 -5.75 0.35
N GLY A 141 -18.52 -5.21 0.03
CA GLY A 141 -19.71 -5.20 0.89
C GLY A 141 -20.41 -6.55 1.05
N ASN A 142 -20.15 -7.53 0.18
CA ASN A 142 -20.66 -8.90 0.31
C ASN A 142 -19.90 -9.74 1.37
N ARG A 143 -18.94 -9.16 2.08
CA ARG A 143 -18.23 -9.80 3.19
C ARG A 143 -18.94 -9.48 4.51
N SER A 144 -20.06 -10.16 4.78
CA SER A 144 -20.58 -10.37 6.15
C SER A 144 -19.79 -11.46 6.85
#